data_AF-A0A349GC74-F1
#
_entry.id   AF-A0A349GC74-F1
#
_cell.length_a   1.000
_cell.length_b   1.000
_cell.length_c   1.000
_cell.angle_alpha   90.00
_cell.angle_beta   90.00
_cell.angle_gamma   90.00
#
_symmetry.space_group_name_H-M   'P 1'
#
loop_
_entity.id
_entity.type
_entity.pdbx_description
1 polymer ?
#
loop_
_entity_poly.entity_id
_entity_poly.type
_entity_poly.pdbx_seq_one_letter_code
_entity_poly.pdbx_strand_id
1 'polypeptide(L)'
;MTARYEMNDFDIEQFNESQTAKIVSIRKKRLEKENAKKIALHHFMNMLQSVLIVLVIAGLFSSYIYRNAQVNEAKYDIFNLKAEIKSLSAQIEELGAKIENQTGLKNIEKVAIETLGMKYPSKEQMVYIDSQYHFALGSTSPQIMVEPVVRRESRQPLLEKLVSALFNANK
;
A
#
# COMPACT_ATOMS: atom_id res chain seq x y z
N MET A 1 -17.67 -85.69 -55.33
CA MET A 1 -17.33 -86.22 -54.00
C MET A 1 -16.97 -85.05 -53.09
N THR A 2 -17.87 -84.64 -52.20
CA THR A 2 -17.60 -83.66 -51.15
C THR A 2 -17.28 -84.41 -49.87
N ALA A 3 -15.99 -84.50 -49.52
CA ALA A 3 -15.57 -85.07 -48.25
C ALA A 3 -15.98 -84.11 -47.13
N ARG A 4 -16.88 -84.57 -46.24
CA ARG A 4 -17.14 -83.90 -44.97
C ARG A 4 -16.00 -84.30 -44.04
N TYR A 5 -15.21 -83.32 -43.64
CA TYR A 5 -14.14 -83.51 -42.66
C TYR A 5 -14.81 -83.61 -41.29
N GLU A 6 -14.86 -84.80 -40.71
CA GLU A 6 -15.27 -84.99 -39.32
C GLU A 6 -14.09 -84.58 -38.44
N MET A 7 -14.28 -83.48 -37.71
CA MET A 7 -13.28 -82.93 -36.82
C MET A 7 -13.24 -83.80 -35.55
N ASN A 8 -12.07 -84.32 -35.20
CA ASN A 8 -11.89 -85.24 -34.08
C ASN A 8 -12.04 -84.50 -32.75
N ASP A 9 -12.53 -85.13 -31.69
CA ASP A 9 -12.84 -84.46 -30.40
C ASP A 9 -11.63 -83.71 -29.81
N PHE A 10 -10.43 -84.25 -30.01
CA PHE A 10 -9.17 -83.61 -29.63
C PHE A 10 -8.91 -82.27 -30.36
N ASP A 11 -9.25 -82.19 -31.65
CA ASP A 11 -9.09 -80.98 -32.45
C ASP A 11 -10.07 -79.88 -32.03
N ILE A 12 -11.27 -80.27 -31.56
CA ILE A 12 -12.30 -79.36 -31.05
C ILE A 12 -11.85 -78.76 -29.71
N GLU A 13 -11.27 -79.57 -28.83
CA GLU A 13 -10.79 -79.13 -27.51
C GLU A 13 -9.60 -78.16 -27.65
N GLN A 14 -8.61 -78.51 -28.50
CA GLN A 14 -7.47 -77.64 -28.78
C GLN A 14 -7.89 -76.31 -29.42
N PHE A 15 -8.90 -76.34 -30.30
CA PHE A 15 -9.46 -75.12 -30.88
C PHE A 15 -10.10 -74.24 -29.80
N ASN A 16 -10.93 -74.81 -28.92
CA ASN A 16 -11.58 -74.07 -27.83
C ASN A 16 -10.57 -73.48 -26.83
N GLU A 17 -9.52 -74.22 -26.47
CA GLU A 17 -8.42 -73.72 -25.64
C GLU A 17 -7.69 -72.54 -26.31
N SER A 18 -7.45 -72.62 -27.62
CA SER A 18 -6.83 -71.52 -28.37
C SER A 18 -7.71 -70.27 -28.45
N GLN A 19 -9.03 -70.42 -28.57
CA GLN A 19 -9.97 -69.29 -28.63
C GLN A 19 -10.11 -68.63 -27.26
N THR A 20 -10.20 -69.41 -26.19
CA THR A 20 -10.25 -68.91 -24.81
C THR A 20 -8.95 -68.17 -24.45
N ALA A 21 -7.78 -68.71 -24.81
CA ALA A 21 -6.49 -68.04 -24.64
C ALA A 21 -6.42 -66.69 -25.38
N LYS A 22 -6.92 -66.61 -26.62
CA LYS A 22 -7.00 -65.36 -27.39
C LYS A 22 -7.90 -64.33 -26.70
N ILE A 23 -9.09 -64.72 -26.24
CA ILE A 23 -10.02 -63.82 -25.55
C ILE A 23 -9.41 -63.25 -24.27
N VAL A 24 -8.74 -64.10 -23.47
CA VAL A 24 -8.04 -63.68 -22.24
C VAL A 24 -6.93 -62.67 -22.55
N SER A 25 -6.15 -62.89 -23.60
CA SER A 25 -5.08 -61.97 -24.01
C SER A 25 -5.59 -60.60 -24.46
N ILE A 26 -6.72 -60.56 -25.18
CA ILE A 26 -7.36 -59.31 -25.63
C ILE A 26 -7.90 -58.54 -24.43
N ARG A 27 -8.55 -59.22 -23.49
CA ARG A 27 -9.05 -58.61 -22.25
C ARG A 27 -7.91 -58.05 -21.40
N LYS A 28 -6.80 -58.78 -21.28
CA LYS A 28 -5.59 -58.33 -20.58
C LYS A 28 -5.00 -57.07 -21.23
N LYS A 29 -4.84 -57.05 -22.55
CA LYS A 29 -4.38 -55.86 -23.30
C LYS A 29 -5.30 -54.64 -23.14
N ARG A 30 -6.62 -54.84 -23.08
CA ARG A 30 -7.58 -53.75 -22.83
C ARG A 30 -7.44 -53.21 -21.40
N LEU A 31 -7.32 -54.10 -20.42
CA LEU A 31 -7.13 -53.74 -19.00
C LEU A 31 -5.81 -52.98 -18.80
N GLU A 32 -4.72 -53.40 -19.45
CA GLU A 32 -3.42 -52.71 -19.42
C GLU A 32 -3.51 -51.30 -20.04
N LYS A 33 -4.23 -51.15 -21.16
CA LYS A 33 -4.47 -49.83 -21.78
C LYS A 33 -5.31 -48.91 -20.89
N GLU A 34 -6.33 -49.44 -20.22
CA GLU A 34 -7.15 -48.65 -19.28
C GLU A 34 -6.36 -48.25 -18.04
N ASN A 35 -5.55 -49.15 -17.49
CA ASN A 35 -4.68 -48.85 -16.35
C ASN A 35 -3.60 -47.84 -16.72
N ALA A 36 -2.99 -47.94 -17.91
CA ALA A 36 -2.03 -46.96 -18.41
C ALA A 36 -2.66 -45.56 -18.56
N LYS A 37 -3.90 -45.47 -19.07
CA LYS A 37 -4.64 -44.21 -19.15
C LYS A 37 -4.94 -43.63 -17.76
N LYS A 38 -5.34 -44.46 -16.81
CA LYS A 38 -5.58 -44.03 -15.41
C LYS A 38 -4.30 -43.49 -14.76
N ILE A 39 -3.17 -44.17 -14.96
CA ILE A 39 -1.86 -43.72 -14.44
C ILE A 39 -1.47 -42.38 -15.08
N ALA A 40 -1.62 -42.23 -16.40
CA ALA A 40 -1.32 -40.99 -17.11
C ALA A 40 -2.21 -39.83 -16.64
N LEU A 41 -3.51 -40.07 -16.47
CA LEU A 41 -4.45 -39.06 -15.93
C LEU A 41 -4.11 -38.71 -14.47
N HIS A 42 -3.74 -39.68 -13.65
CA HIS A 42 -3.35 -39.41 -12.26
C HIS A 42 -2.09 -38.56 -12.19
N HIS A 43 -1.08 -38.87 -13.01
CA HIS A 43 0.13 -38.04 -13.14
C HIS A 43 -0.19 -36.62 -13.61
N PHE A 44 -1.08 -36.48 -14.60
CA PHE A 44 -1.51 -35.17 -15.09
C PHE A 44 -2.24 -34.36 -14.00
N MET A 45 -3.15 -34.99 -13.24
CA MET A 45 -3.86 -34.31 -12.16
C MET A 45 -2.93 -33.90 -11.01
N ASN A 46 -1.95 -34.73 -10.65
CA ASN A 46 -0.95 -34.38 -9.64
C ASN A 46 -0.06 -33.22 -10.10
N MET A 47 0.31 -33.17 -11.38
CA MET A 47 1.04 -32.04 -11.97
C MET A 47 0.19 -30.77 -12.01
N LEU A 48 -1.10 -30.87 -12.33
CA LEU A 48 -2.00 -29.73 -12.30
C LEU A 48 -2.18 -29.18 -10.88
N GLN A 49 -2.28 -30.06 -9.88
CA GLN A 49 -2.35 -29.69 -8.47
C GLN A 49 -1.08 -28.97 -8.00
N SER A 50 0.10 -29.45 -8.39
CA SER A 50 1.35 -28.78 -8.02
C SER A 50 1.46 -27.39 -8.67
N VAL A 51 1.09 -27.26 -9.95
CA VAL A 51 1.05 -25.96 -10.65
C VAL A 51 0.06 -25.00 -9.99
N LEU A 52 -1.13 -25.48 -9.60
CA LEU A 52 -2.12 -24.67 -8.89
C LEU A 52 -1.56 -24.12 -7.58
N ILE A 53 -0.88 -24.95 -6.78
CA ILE A 53 -0.27 -24.53 -5.52
C ILE A 53 0.80 -23.45 -5.77
N VAL A 54 1.66 -23.63 -6.77
CA VAL A 54 2.66 -22.62 -7.13
C VAL A 54 2.00 -21.31 -7.55
N LEU A 55 0.91 -21.35 -8.33
CA LEU A 55 0.17 -20.16 -8.73
C LEU A 55 -0.47 -19.44 -7.55
N VAL A 56 -1.02 -20.17 -6.57
CA VAL A 56 -1.56 -19.58 -5.34
C VAL A 56 -0.46 -18.87 -4.56
N ILE A 57 0.69 -19.53 -4.36
CA ILE A 57 1.83 -18.95 -3.65
C ILE A 57 2.35 -17.70 -4.39
N ALA A 58 2.50 -17.78 -5.71
CA ALA A 58 2.91 -16.65 -6.54
C ALA A 58 1.91 -15.49 -6.46
N GLY A 59 0.61 -15.77 -6.46
CA GLY A 59 -0.44 -14.78 -6.29
C GLY A 59 -0.39 -14.10 -4.92
N LEU A 60 -0.14 -14.85 -3.85
CA LEU A 60 0.04 -14.30 -2.50
C LEU A 60 1.24 -13.36 -2.43
N PHE A 61 2.39 -13.78 -2.97
CA PHE A 61 3.58 -12.92 -3.02
C PHE A 61 3.37 -11.67 -3.88
N SER A 62 2.72 -11.80 -5.05
CA SER A 62 2.40 -10.67 -5.91
C SER A 62 1.49 -9.66 -5.21
N SER A 63 0.44 -10.14 -4.54
CA SER A 63 -0.47 -9.30 -3.74
C SER A 63 0.27 -8.60 -2.58
N TYR A 64 1.15 -9.32 -1.90
CA TYR A 64 1.98 -8.77 -0.83
C TYR A 64 2.90 -7.64 -1.34
N ILE A 65 3.56 -7.84 -2.47
CA ILE A 65 4.42 -6.83 -3.10
C ILE A 65 3.59 -5.60 -3.50
N TYR A 66 2.42 -5.79 -4.11
CA TYR A 66 1.55 -4.69 -4.53
C TYR A 66 1.10 -3.81 -3.35
N ARG A 67 0.73 -4.42 -2.22
CA ARG A 67 0.42 -3.69 -0.98
C ARG A 67 1.62 -2.93 -0.46
N ASN A 68 2.81 -3.55 -0.48
CA ASN A 68 4.04 -2.89 -0.06
C ASN A 68 4.40 -1.70 -0.94
N ALA A 69 4.16 -1.77 -2.25
CA ALA A 69 4.40 -0.66 -3.17
C ALA A 69 3.54 0.58 -2.81
N GLN A 70 2.23 0.40 -2.58
CA GLN A 70 1.36 1.51 -2.16
C GLN A 70 1.76 2.09 -0.79
N VAL A 71 2.15 1.22 0.15
CA VAL A 71 2.66 1.68 1.45
C VAL A 71 3.96 2.46 1.29
N ASN A 72 4.81 2.07 0.35
CA ASN A 72 6.07 2.76 0.10
C ASN A 72 5.83 4.15 -0.50
N GLU A 73 4.91 4.27 -1.46
CA GLU A 73 4.48 5.57 -2.02
C GLU A 73 3.95 6.49 -0.92
N ALA A 74 3.01 6.02 -0.10
CA ALA A 74 2.49 6.80 1.03
C ALA A 74 3.58 7.20 2.04
N LYS A 75 4.58 6.34 2.26
CA LYS A 75 5.74 6.67 3.12
C LYS A 75 6.60 7.77 2.50
N TYR A 76 6.81 7.76 1.18
CA TYR A 76 7.52 8.83 0.49
C TYR A 76 6.78 10.16 0.58
N ASP A 77 5.46 10.15 0.41
CA ASP A 77 4.65 11.36 0.57
C ASP A 77 4.76 11.93 1.99
N ILE A 78 4.67 11.08 3.00
CA ILE A 78 4.86 11.48 4.40
C ILE A 78 6.26 12.04 4.63
N PHE A 79 7.29 11.43 4.04
CA PHE A 79 8.67 11.91 4.16
C PHE A 79 8.83 13.30 3.54
N ASN A 80 8.29 13.51 2.33
CA ASN A 80 8.34 14.79 1.64
C ASN A 80 7.58 15.87 2.42
N LEU A 81 6.37 15.58 2.89
CA LEU A 81 5.59 16.49 3.73
C LEU A 81 6.33 16.85 5.02
N LYS A 82 6.98 15.89 5.68
CA LYS A 82 7.81 16.17 6.86
C LYS A 82 9.02 17.06 6.54
N ALA A 83 9.65 16.84 5.39
CA ALA A 83 10.76 17.68 4.95
C ALA A 83 10.31 19.12 4.66
N GLU A 84 9.15 19.28 4.02
CA GLU A 84 8.53 20.58 3.76
C GLU A 84 8.16 21.31 5.06
N ILE A 85 7.52 20.63 6.01
CA ILE A 85 7.23 21.19 7.34
C ILE A 85 8.52 21.67 8.02
N LYS A 86 9.58 20.86 8.00
CA LYS A 86 10.86 21.25 8.58
C LYS A 86 11.46 22.47 7.88
N SER A 87 11.39 22.53 6.56
CA SER A 87 11.84 23.68 5.78
C SER A 87 11.05 24.95 6.13
N LEU A 88 9.72 24.86 6.20
CA LEU A 88 8.86 25.98 6.58
C LEU A 88 9.12 26.45 8.02
N SER A 89 9.31 25.53 8.97
CA SER A 89 9.69 25.90 10.34
C SER A 89 11.04 26.63 10.39
N ALA A 90 12.04 26.17 9.63
CA ALA A 90 13.32 26.87 9.54
C ALA A 90 13.17 28.27 8.92
N GLN A 91 12.33 28.42 7.90
CA GLN A 91 12.03 29.73 7.32
C GLN A 91 11.34 30.66 8.33
N ILE A 92 10.39 30.15 9.11
CA ILE A 92 9.73 30.93 10.18
C ILE A 92 10.76 31.41 11.21
N GLU A 93 11.66 30.53 11.64
CA GLU A 93 12.72 30.88 12.60
C GLU A 93 13.68 31.94 12.01
N GLU A 94 14.09 31.78 10.75
CA GLU A 94 14.92 32.77 10.06
C GLU A 94 14.22 34.12 9.93
N LEU A 95 12.94 34.13 9.53
CA LEU A 95 12.15 35.36 9.44
C LEU A 95 11.96 36.01 10.81
N GLY A 96 11.71 35.22 11.85
CA GLY A 96 11.63 35.69 13.23
C GLY A 96 12.92 36.37 13.67
N ALA A 97 14.07 35.74 13.43
CA ALA A 97 15.37 36.32 13.72
C ALA A 97 15.65 37.59 12.90
N LYS A 98 15.23 37.64 11.63
CA LYS A 98 15.33 38.87 10.81
C LYS A 98 14.47 40.00 11.36
N ILE A 99 13.23 39.70 11.76
CA ILE A 99 12.33 40.68 12.39
C ILE A 99 12.97 41.19 13.66
N GLU A 100 13.39 40.30 14.57
CA GLU A 100 14.04 40.68 15.83
C GLU A 100 15.29 41.53 15.59
N ASN A 101 16.10 41.20 14.59
CA ASN A 101 17.25 41.98 14.21
C ASN A 101 16.83 43.38 13.69
N GLN A 102 15.81 43.48 12.85
CA GLN A 102 15.33 44.76 12.31
C GLN A 102 14.61 45.62 13.35
N THR A 103 13.81 45.03 14.23
CA THR A 103 13.09 45.70 15.31
C THR A 103 13.93 45.86 16.58
N GLY A 104 15.12 45.27 16.60
CA GLY A 104 16.04 45.35 17.72
C GLY A 104 16.46 46.80 17.93
N LEU A 105 16.35 47.27 19.18
CA LEU A 105 16.62 48.66 19.57
C LEU A 105 17.95 49.17 19.00
N LYS A 106 18.98 48.34 19.01
CA LYS A 106 20.32 48.65 18.49
C LYS A 106 20.34 48.94 16.98
N ASN A 107 19.55 48.21 16.18
CA ASN A 107 19.44 48.47 14.74
C ASN A 107 18.55 49.67 14.45
N ILE A 108 17.47 49.84 15.19
CA ILE A 108 16.63 51.04 15.11
C ILE A 108 17.48 52.28 15.40
N GLU A 109 18.25 52.26 16.49
CA GLU A 109 19.18 53.31 16.87
C GLU A 109 20.24 53.56 15.79
N LYS A 110 20.84 52.49 15.26
CA LYS A 110 21.83 52.61 14.18
C LYS A 110 21.24 53.28 12.94
N VAL A 111 20.07 52.85 12.46
CA VAL A 111 19.40 53.47 11.31
C VAL A 111 19.00 54.92 11.61
N ALA A 112 18.49 55.20 12.81
CA ALA A 112 18.10 56.54 13.22
C ALA A 112 19.30 57.50 13.19
N ILE A 113 20.45 57.09 13.73
CA ILE A 113 21.64 57.94 13.80
C ILE A 113 22.36 58.01 12.46
N GLU A 114 22.65 56.89 11.82
CA GLU A 114 23.50 56.83 10.63
C GLU A 114 22.76 57.23 9.35
N THR A 115 21.48 56.87 9.23
CA THR A 115 20.70 57.10 7.99
C THR A 115 19.81 58.32 8.11
N LEU A 116 19.09 58.46 9.23
CA LEU A 116 18.16 59.57 9.43
C LEU A 116 18.81 60.80 10.08
N GLY A 117 20.09 60.71 10.47
CA GLY A 117 20.84 61.81 11.08
C GLY A 117 20.29 62.25 12.44
N MET A 118 19.52 61.38 13.11
CA MET A 118 18.97 61.68 14.43
C MET A 118 20.08 61.75 15.47
N LYS A 119 19.86 62.59 16.49
CA LYS A 119 20.75 62.72 17.65
C LYS A 119 20.00 62.35 18.91
N TYR A 120 20.73 61.83 19.89
CA TYR A 120 20.18 61.64 21.23
C TYR A 120 19.69 62.98 21.81
N PRO A 121 18.50 63.00 22.44
CA PRO A 121 17.97 64.20 23.09
C PRO A 121 18.89 64.65 24.23
N SER A 122 19.00 65.97 24.42
CA SER A 122 19.74 66.54 25.55
C SER A 122 18.96 66.37 26.85
N LYS A 123 19.62 66.56 28.00
CA LYS A 123 18.97 66.43 29.32
C LYS A 123 17.79 67.38 29.49
N GLU A 124 17.82 68.55 28.86
CA GLU A 124 16.71 69.52 28.93
C GLU A 124 15.49 69.08 28.09
N GLN A 125 15.67 68.17 27.13
CA GLN A 125 14.61 67.66 26.26
C GLN A 125 13.98 66.37 26.81
N MET A 126 14.50 65.82 27.92
CA MET A 126 14.00 64.59 28.54
C MET A 126 13.04 64.90 29.69
N VAL A 127 11.84 64.34 29.62
CA VAL A 127 10.86 64.35 30.72
C VAL A 127 10.87 62.98 31.39
N TYR A 128 11.32 62.93 32.65
CA TYR A 128 11.30 61.71 33.45
C TYR A 128 9.93 61.54 34.07
N ILE A 129 9.29 60.39 33.84
CA ILE A 129 7.99 60.05 34.39
C ILE A 129 8.22 59.12 35.58
N ASP A 130 7.74 59.49 36.76
CA ASP A 130 7.79 58.65 37.95
C ASP A 130 6.60 57.67 37.95
N SER A 131 6.90 56.38 37.99
CA SER A 131 5.94 55.30 37.75
C SER A 131 5.36 54.78 39.06
N GLN A 132 4.37 55.48 39.63
CA GLN A 132 3.42 54.85 40.57
C GLN A 132 2.27 54.11 39.86
N TYR A 133 2.18 54.20 38.52
CA TYR A 133 1.16 53.56 37.70
C TYR A 133 1.80 52.65 36.64
N HIS A 134 1.27 51.44 36.51
CA HIS A 134 1.68 50.50 35.46
C HIS A 134 1.11 50.94 34.11
N PHE A 135 1.89 51.67 33.32
CA PHE A 135 1.58 51.92 31.92
C PHE A 135 2.10 50.75 31.08
N ALA A 136 1.21 49.83 30.71
CA ALA A 136 1.51 48.92 29.62
C ALA A 136 1.35 49.69 28.31
N LEU A 137 2.41 49.75 27.49
CA LEU A 137 2.25 50.05 26.07
C LEU A 137 1.21 49.05 25.55
N GLY A 138 0.08 49.53 25.04
CA GLY A 138 -0.94 48.67 24.46
C GLY A 138 -0.32 47.89 23.32
N SER A 139 0.06 46.64 23.58
CA SER A 139 0.56 45.71 22.57
C SER A 139 -0.59 45.38 21.64
N THR A 140 -0.81 46.27 20.68
CA THR A 140 -1.55 45.97 19.47
C THR A 140 -0.66 45.07 18.61
N SER A 141 -0.27 43.91 19.16
CA SER A 141 0.24 42.82 18.36
C SER A 141 -0.93 42.42 17.48
N PRO A 142 -0.85 42.54 16.14
CA PRO A 142 -1.90 42.01 15.29
C PRO A 142 -2.03 40.53 15.63
N GLN A 143 -3.15 40.15 16.24
CA GLN A 143 -3.47 38.75 16.44
C GLN A 143 -3.46 38.14 15.04
N ILE A 144 -2.48 37.28 14.77
CA ILE A 144 -2.47 36.49 13.54
C ILE A 144 -3.71 35.64 13.63
N MET A 145 -4.79 36.06 12.95
CA MET A 145 -5.98 35.24 12.77
C MET A 145 -5.55 34.10 11.85
N VAL A 146 -5.05 33.03 12.47
CA VAL A 146 -4.83 31.77 11.76
C VAL A 146 -6.22 31.27 11.39
N GLU A 147 -6.57 31.39 10.11
CA GLU A 147 -7.80 30.83 9.59
C GLU A 147 -7.88 29.36 10.00
N PRO A 148 -8.97 28.93 10.69
CA PRO A 148 -9.07 27.56 11.14
C PRO A 148 -8.98 26.65 9.92
N VAL A 149 -8.01 25.73 9.94
CA VAL A 149 -7.84 24.70 8.91
C VAL A 149 -9.18 24.01 8.69
N VAL A 150 -9.84 24.31 7.57
CA VAL A 150 -11.08 23.64 7.16
C VAL A 150 -10.74 22.16 6.99
N ARG A 151 -11.09 21.35 8.00
CA ARG A 151 -11.05 19.89 7.89
C ARG A 151 -11.99 19.51 6.75
N ARG A 152 -11.44 19.24 5.57
CA ARG A 152 -12.17 18.53 4.53
C ARG A 152 -12.62 17.21 5.15
N GLU A 153 -13.93 17.04 5.33
CA GLU A 153 -14.48 15.78 5.80
C GLU A 153 -13.90 14.65 4.95
N SER A 154 -13.29 13.68 5.63
CA SER A 154 -12.74 12.48 5.01
C SER A 154 -13.85 11.82 4.20
N ARG A 155 -13.74 11.92 2.88
CA ARG A 155 -14.66 11.30 1.93
C ARG A 155 -14.41 9.80 2.03
N GLN A 156 -15.09 9.14 2.96
CA GLN A 156 -15.00 7.70 3.14
C GLN A 156 -15.22 7.02 1.78
N PRO A 157 -14.34 6.09 1.38
CA PRO A 157 -14.48 5.41 0.09
C PRO A 157 -15.83 4.69 0.05
N LEU A 158 -16.46 4.65 -1.11
CA LEU A 158 -17.81 4.10 -1.30
C LEU A 158 -18.01 2.71 -0.67
N LEU A 159 -16.94 1.92 -0.63
CA LEU A 159 -16.93 0.59 -0.01
C LEU A 159 -17.21 0.63 1.49
N GLU A 160 -16.69 1.60 2.25
CA GLU A 160 -16.96 1.68 3.69
C GLU A 160 -18.41 2.06 3.99
N LYS A 161 -19.03 2.89 3.12
CA LYS A 161 -20.46 3.18 3.21
C LYS A 161 -21.32 1.95 2.93
N LEU A 162 -20.92 1.12 1.95
CA LEU A 162 -21.64 -0.12 1.63
C LEU A 162 -21.50 -1.16 2.75
N VAL A 163 -20.30 -1.34 3.29
CA VAL A 163 -20.04 -2.28 4.38
C VAL A 163 -20.81 -1.87 5.63
N SER A 164 -20.73 -0.59 6.04
CA SER A 164 -21.48 -0.10 7.21
C SER A 164 -23.00 -0.20 7.01
N ALA A 165 -23.54 0.07 5.83
CA ALA A 165 -24.96 -0.11 5.55
C ALA A 165 -25.41 -1.58 5.64
N LEU A 166 -24.58 -2.53 5.17
CA LEU A 166 -24.91 -3.96 5.22
C LEU A 166 -24.87 -4.52 6.65
N PHE A 167 -23.91 -4.09 7.47
CA PHE A 167 -23.77 -4.59 8.85
C PHE A 167 -24.62 -3.83 9.88
N ASN A 168 -25.03 -2.59 9.60
CA ASN A 168 -25.87 -1.80 10.49
C ASN A 168 -27.38 -1.97 10.23
N ALA A 169 -27.78 -2.55 9.09
CA ALA A 169 -29.19 -2.82 8.77
C ALA A 169 -29.80 -4.02 9.51
N ASN A 170 -29.05 -4.67 10.42
CA ASN A 170 -29.52 -5.82 11.19
C ASN A 170 -29.58 -5.56 12.70
N LYS A 171 -29.91 -4.31 13.09
CA LYS A 171 -30.17 -3.92 14.47
C LYS A 171 -31.43 -3.07 14.58
#